data_AF-A0A946LZK8-F1
#
_entry.id   AF-A0A946LZK8-F1
#
_cell.length_a   1.000
_cell.length_b   1.000
_cell.length_c   1.000
_cell.angle_alpha   90.00
_cell.angle_beta   90.00
_cell.angle_gamma   90.00
#
_symmetry.space_group_name_H-M   'P 1'
#
loop_
_entity.id
_entity.type
_entity.pdbx_description
1 polymer ?
#
loop_
_entity_poly.entity_id
_entity_poly.type
_entity_poly.pdbx_seq_one_letter_code
_entity_poly.pdbx_strand_id
1 'polypeptide(L)'
;MLTQNTLLTRRHFLCTFLMLILAITSSASHAEAAIDPAELPPWLKPELLVHINAMDLNEPQRDEFREALTECLKGLQSVVQREIRKGGVDIPKRIKRGVKRQYSKLDKRMKASLAEPQLVPWASYLEGLKVAIAESAM
;
A
#
# COMPACT_ATOMS: atom_id res chain seq x y z
N MET A 1 8.58 -47.24 -43.51
CA MET A 1 9.36 -46.78 -42.33
C MET A 1 9.53 -45.25 -42.32
N LEU A 2 8.48 -44.46 -42.57
CA LEU A 2 8.55 -42.97 -42.55
C LEU A 2 7.63 -42.35 -41.47
N THR A 3 6.80 -43.16 -40.80
CA THR A 3 5.80 -42.72 -39.81
C THR A 3 6.28 -42.78 -38.35
N GLN A 4 7.43 -43.42 -38.07
CA GLN A 4 7.95 -43.53 -36.70
C GLN A 4 8.77 -42.29 -36.28
N ASN A 5 9.48 -41.65 -37.21
CA ASN A 5 10.34 -40.50 -36.91
C ASN A 5 9.53 -39.22 -36.56
N THR A 6 8.30 -39.09 -37.06
CA THR A 6 7.42 -37.94 -36.77
C THR A 6 6.78 -38.01 -35.38
N LEU A 7 6.55 -39.23 -34.87
CA LEU A 7 6.03 -39.46 -33.52
C LEU A 7 7.10 -39.18 -32.45
N LEU A 8 8.36 -39.53 -32.73
CA LEU A 8 9.49 -39.28 -31.83
C LEU A 8 9.79 -37.77 -31.70
N THR A 9 9.83 -37.05 -32.83
CA THR A 9 10.03 -35.59 -32.86
C THR A 9 8.89 -34.84 -32.17
N ARG A 10 7.63 -35.26 -32.35
CA ARG A 10 6.48 -34.66 -31.67
C ARG A 10 6.53 -34.85 -30.15
N ARG A 11 7.00 -36.02 -29.68
CA ARG A 11 7.20 -36.30 -28.24
C ARG A 11 8.32 -35.47 -27.65
N HIS A 12 9.43 -35.32 -28.37
CA HIS A 12 10.53 -34.44 -27.95
C HIS A 12 10.10 -32.96 -27.90
N PHE A 13 9.35 -32.48 -28.89
CA PHE A 13 8.77 -31.13 -28.88
C PHE A 13 7.80 -30.91 -27.72
N LEU A 14 6.98 -31.90 -27.40
CA LEU A 14 6.05 -31.80 -26.28
C LEU A 14 6.79 -31.74 -24.93
N CYS A 15 7.82 -32.58 -24.75
CA CYS A 15 8.63 -32.58 -23.53
C CYS A 15 9.46 -31.30 -23.37
N THR A 16 10.04 -30.77 -24.46
CA THR A 16 10.79 -29.51 -24.41
C THR A 16 9.88 -28.33 -24.13
N PHE A 17 8.68 -28.31 -24.72
CA PHE A 17 7.66 -27.29 -24.45
C PHE A 17 7.16 -27.35 -22.99
N LEU A 18 6.95 -28.55 -22.44
CA LEU A 18 6.51 -28.73 -21.05
C LEU A 18 7.59 -28.33 -20.03
N MET A 19 8.86 -28.61 -20.33
CA MET A 19 10.01 -28.15 -19.53
C MET A 19 10.18 -26.62 -19.61
N LEU A 20 9.87 -26.00 -20.75
CA LEU A 20 9.91 -24.55 -20.90
C LEU A 20 8.81 -23.87 -20.07
N ILE A 21 7.59 -24.43 -20.06
CA ILE A 21 6.49 -23.94 -19.22
C ILE A 21 6.86 -24.05 -17.73
N LEU A 22 7.46 -25.18 -17.32
CA LEU A 22 7.90 -25.38 -15.93
C LEU A 22 8.99 -24.37 -15.53
N ALA A 23 9.93 -24.05 -16.43
CA ALA A 23 10.98 -23.05 -16.21
C ALA A 23 10.45 -21.60 -16.14
N ILE A 24 9.31 -21.31 -16.79
CA ILE A 24 8.65 -19.99 -16.71
C ILE A 24 7.87 -19.85 -15.40
N THR A 25 7.37 -20.94 -14.81
CA THR A 25 6.66 -20.91 -13.51
C THR A 25 7.59 -20.83 -12.29
N SER A 26 8.89 -21.12 -12.44
CA SER A 26 9.85 -21.03 -11.32
C SER A 26 10.26 -19.61 -10.92
N SER A 27 9.83 -18.58 -11.65
CA SER A 27 10.03 -17.17 -11.28
C SER A 27 8.88 -16.56 -10.45
N ALA A 28 7.96 -17.38 -9.95
CA ALA A 28 6.90 -16.95 -9.03
C ALA A 28 7.33 -16.94 -7.55
N SER A 29 8.63 -16.85 -7.26
CA SER A 29 9.08 -16.40 -5.95
C SER A 29 8.87 -14.88 -5.86
N HIS A 30 7.69 -14.48 -5.39
CA HIS A 30 7.52 -13.16 -4.82
C HIS A 30 8.63 -12.96 -3.80
N ALA A 31 9.56 -12.06 -4.11
CA ALA A 31 10.52 -11.60 -3.13
C ALA A 31 9.72 -10.89 -2.03
N GLU A 32 9.38 -11.62 -0.97
CA GLU A 32 9.25 -11.02 0.35
C GLU A 32 10.64 -10.53 0.73
N ALA A 33 11.04 -9.39 0.17
CA ALA A 33 12.11 -8.62 0.77
C ALA A 33 11.59 -8.24 2.15
N ALA A 34 12.07 -8.92 3.19
CA ALA A 34 11.92 -8.48 4.56
C ALA A 34 12.53 -7.07 4.60
N ILE A 35 11.67 -6.06 4.51
CA ILE A 35 12.09 -4.67 4.43
C ILE A 35 12.82 -4.38 5.74
N ASP A 36 14.12 -4.07 5.67
CA ASP A 36 14.93 -3.78 6.85
C ASP A 36 14.30 -2.59 7.58
N PRO A 37 13.80 -2.78 8.83
CA PRO A 37 13.24 -1.69 9.62
C PRO A 37 14.18 -0.49 9.77
N ALA A 38 15.50 -0.70 9.65
CA ALA A 38 16.50 0.37 9.70
C ALA A 38 16.53 1.27 8.46
N GLU A 39 16.02 0.80 7.32
CA GLU A 39 15.91 1.58 6.07
C GLU A 39 14.59 2.36 5.97
N LEU A 40 13.62 2.06 6.84
CA LEU A 40 12.37 2.82 6.87
C LEU A 40 12.59 4.23 7.47
N PRO A 41 11.92 5.25 6.91
CA PRO A 41 11.83 6.53 7.60
C PRO A 41 11.28 6.34 9.02
N PRO A 42 11.79 7.07 10.05
CA PRO A 42 11.44 6.83 11.45
C PRO A 42 9.93 6.99 11.77
N TRP A 43 9.18 7.64 10.88
CA TRP A 43 7.74 7.85 10.99
C TRP A 43 6.91 6.74 10.31
N LEU A 44 7.53 5.89 9.49
CA LEU A 44 6.87 4.79 8.80
C LEU A 44 7.08 3.51 9.61
N LYS A 45 5.98 2.98 10.11
CA LYS A 45 6.00 1.72 10.87
C LYS A 45 5.95 0.51 9.94
N PRO A 46 6.76 -0.54 10.17
CA PRO A 46 6.75 -1.75 9.33
C PRO A 46 5.37 -2.40 9.21
N GLU A 47 4.54 -2.32 10.25
CA GLU A 47 3.19 -2.90 10.27
C GLU A 47 2.27 -2.26 9.21
N LEU A 48 2.52 -0.99 8.84
CA LEU A 48 1.76 -0.31 7.80
C LEU A 48 2.09 -0.83 6.40
N LEU A 49 3.31 -1.32 6.18
CA LEU A 49 3.75 -1.84 4.89
C LEU A 49 3.00 -3.12 4.52
N VAL A 50 2.67 -3.96 5.50
CA VAL A 50 1.87 -5.17 5.30
C VAL A 50 0.53 -4.81 4.65
N HIS A 51 -0.12 -3.75 5.12
CA HIS A 51 -1.40 -3.32 4.58
C HIS A 51 -1.28 -2.63 3.21
N ILE A 52 -0.19 -1.91 2.95
CA ILE A 52 0.09 -1.33 1.62
C ILE A 52 0.30 -2.44 0.59
N ASN A 53 1.12 -3.44 0.92
CA ASN A 53 1.39 -4.58 0.04
C ASN A 53 0.12 -5.39 -0.20
N ALA A 54 -0.70 -5.61 0.83
CA ALA A 54 -1.97 -6.32 0.71
C ALA A 54 -3.01 -5.60 -0.16
N MET A 55 -2.91 -4.28 -0.36
CA MET A 55 -3.78 -3.54 -1.28
C MET A 55 -3.45 -3.81 -2.76
N ASP A 56 -2.25 -4.30 -3.08
CA ASP A 56 -1.79 -4.54 -4.46
C ASP A 56 -2.14 -3.38 -5.41
N LEU A 57 -1.69 -2.17 -5.05
CA LEU A 57 -2.02 -0.95 -5.78
C LEU A 57 -1.35 -0.95 -7.16
N ASN A 58 -2.15 -0.72 -8.20
CA ASN A 58 -1.62 -0.42 -9.53
C ASN A 58 -0.93 0.96 -9.57
N GLU A 59 -0.21 1.25 -10.64
CA GLU A 59 0.59 2.48 -10.74
C GLU A 59 -0.22 3.78 -10.53
N PRO A 60 -1.35 4.01 -11.23
CA PRO A 60 -2.22 5.16 -10.94
C PRO A 60 -2.70 5.24 -9.48
N GLN A 61 -3.05 4.10 -8.87
CA GLN A 61 -3.49 4.07 -7.48
C GLN A 61 -2.35 4.38 -6.50
N ARG A 62 -1.11 3.99 -6.81
CA ARG A 62 0.06 4.34 -5.98
C ARG A 62 0.35 5.83 -6.04
N ASP A 63 0.23 6.45 -7.21
CA ASP A 63 0.42 7.89 -7.35
C ASP A 63 -0.65 8.66 -6.56
N GLU A 64 -1.91 8.26 -6.70
CA GLU A 64 -3.03 8.81 -5.93
C GLU A 64 -2.83 8.63 -4.43
N PHE A 65 -2.37 7.44 -3.98
CA PHE A 65 -2.06 7.17 -2.58
C PHE A 65 -0.97 8.11 -2.05
N ARG A 66 0.14 8.26 -2.77
CA ARG A 66 1.26 9.13 -2.38
C ARG A 66 0.83 10.58 -2.27
N GLU A 67 0.05 11.06 -3.25
CA GLU A 67 -0.45 12.42 -3.26
C GLU A 67 -1.44 12.67 -2.11
N ALA A 68 -2.45 11.79 -1.97
CA ALA A 68 -3.47 11.90 -0.94
C ALA A 68 -2.88 11.82 0.47
N LEU A 69 -1.90 10.93 0.69
CA LEU A 69 -1.19 10.83 1.97
C LEU A 69 -0.38 12.09 2.26
N THR A 70 0.38 12.58 1.27
CA THR A 70 1.17 13.82 1.41
C THR A 70 0.27 15.00 1.77
N GLU A 71 -0.88 15.13 1.11
CA GLU A 71 -1.85 16.18 1.38
C GLU A 71 -2.43 16.05 2.80
N CYS A 72 -2.78 14.83 3.22
CA CYS A 72 -3.28 14.57 4.57
C CYS A 72 -2.26 15.00 5.64
N LEU A 73 -1.00 14.57 5.51
CA LEU A 73 0.06 14.89 6.47
C LEU A 73 0.32 16.40 6.58
N LYS A 74 0.40 17.10 5.43
CA LYS A 74 0.48 18.57 5.40
C LYS A 74 -0.75 19.22 6.06
N GLY A 75 -1.94 18.67 5.80
CA GLY A 75 -3.19 19.12 6.39
C GLY A 75 -3.23 18.97 7.91
N LEU A 76 -2.71 17.86 8.45
CA LEU A 76 -2.60 17.61 9.89
C LEU A 76 -1.70 18.67 10.55
N GLN A 77 -0.52 18.90 10.00
CA GLN A 77 0.41 19.92 10.49
C GLN A 77 -0.22 21.32 10.46
N SER A 78 -0.87 21.67 9.35
CA SER A 78 -1.55 22.96 9.18
C SER A 78 -2.68 23.16 10.20
N VAL A 79 -3.45 22.11 10.52
CA VAL A 79 -4.48 22.18 11.57
C VAL A 79 -3.86 22.54 12.90
N VAL A 80 -2.82 21.82 13.33
CA VAL A 80 -2.16 22.05 14.62
C VAL A 80 -1.61 23.48 14.69
N GLN A 81 -0.82 23.89 13.70
CA GLN A 81 -0.22 25.22 13.66
C GLN A 81 -1.27 26.34 13.65
N ARG A 82 -2.34 26.19 12.85
CA ARG A 82 -3.40 27.18 12.76
C ARG A 82 -4.15 27.34 14.08
N GLU A 83 -4.51 26.24 14.74
CA GLU A 83 -5.27 26.31 15.98
C GLU A 83 -4.43 26.83 17.15
N ILE A 84 -3.12 26.52 17.19
CA ILE A 84 -2.18 27.11 18.14
C ILE A 84 -2.05 28.61 17.90
N ARG A 85 -1.80 29.03 16.65
CA ARG A 85 -1.67 30.46 16.29
C ARG A 85 -2.93 31.26 16.61
N LYS A 86 -4.11 30.67 16.43
CA LYS A 86 -5.39 31.32 16.73
C LYS A 86 -5.62 31.51 18.24
N GLY A 87 -5.03 30.66 19.08
CA GLY A 87 -5.19 30.71 20.53
C GLY A 87 -6.64 30.50 21.01
N GLY A 88 -6.96 31.00 22.19
CA GLY A 88 -8.30 30.95 22.78
C GLY A 88 -8.63 29.65 23.52
N VAL A 89 -9.90 29.50 23.91
CA VAL A 89 -10.42 28.35 24.68
C VAL A 89 -10.62 27.13 23.78
N ASP A 90 -10.56 25.90 24.29
CA ASP A 90 -10.86 24.65 23.56
C ASP A 90 -9.90 24.30 22.38
N ILE A 91 -8.66 24.79 22.37
CA ILE A 91 -7.65 24.44 21.33
C ILE A 91 -7.58 22.91 21.07
N PRO A 92 -7.49 22.04 22.10
CA PRO A 92 -7.38 20.59 21.87
C PRO A 92 -8.59 20.01 21.12
N LYS A 93 -9.80 20.48 21.45
CA LYS A 93 -11.04 20.03 20.83
C LYS A 93 -11.13 20.45 19.36
N ARG A 94 -10.64 21.65 19.03
CA ARG A 94 -10.58 22.13 17.63
C ARG A 94 -9.54 21.37 16.82
N ILE A 95 -8.37 21.11 17.38
CA ILE A 95 -7.35 20.26 16.74
C ILE A 95 -7.92 18.88 16.46
N LYS A 96 -8.54 18.22 17.45
CA LYS A 96 -9.17 16.89 17.28
C LYS A 96 -10.20 16.88 16.14
N ARG A 97 -11.03 17.92 16.03
CA ARG A 97 -12.01 18.06 14.93
C ARG A 97 -11.33 18.26 13.58
N GLY A 98 -10.30 19.10 13.50
CA GLY A 98 -9.55 19.34 12.27
C GLY A 98 -8.82 18.09 11.79
N VAL A 99 -8.16 17.38 12.70
CA VAL A 99 -7.49 16.10 12.43
C VAL A 99 -8.48 15.06 11.90
N LYS A 100 -9.64 14.90 12.55
CA LYS A 100 -10.71 14.00 12.08
C LYS A 100 -11.15 14.32 10.63
N ARG A 101 -11.22 15.61 10.28
CA ARG A 101 -11.59 16.03 8.92
C ARG A 101 -10.51 15.66 7.90
N GLN A 102 -9.22 15.76 8.24
CA GLN A 102 -8.13 15.35 7.34
C GLN A 102 -8.17 13.86 7.05
N TYR A 103 -8.30 13.01 8.08
CA TYR A 103 -8.44 11.57 7.87
C TYR A 103 -9.69 11.20 7.08
N SER A 104 -10.82 11.88 7.32
CA SER A 104 -12.05 11.66 6.54
C SER A 104 -11.89 12.06 5.07
N LYS A 105 -11.10 13.11 4.78
CA LYS A 105 -10.79 13.52 3.41
C LYS A 105 -9.93 12.47 2.71
N LEU A 106 -8.88 12.00 3.37
CA LEU A 106 -8.02 10.92 2.89
C LEU A 106 -8.82 9.64 2.60
N ASP A 107 -9.63 9.19 3.56
CA ASP A 107 -10.48 8.00 3.42
C ASP A 107 -11.42 8.10 2.21
N LYS A 108 -12.10 9.24 2.06
CA LYS A 108 -13.00 9.44 0.92
C LYS A 108 -12.24 9.45 -0.41
N ARG A 109 -11.08 10.11 -0.47
CA ARG A 109 -10.26 10.22 -1.69
C ARG A 109 -9.76 8.84 -2.13
N MET A 110 -9.21 8.05 -1.20
CA MET A 110 -8.73 6.70 -1.51
C MET A 110 -9.87 5.74 -1.86
N LYS A 111 -10.99 5.73 -1.14
CA LYS A 111 -12.12 4.85 -1.47
C LYS A 111 -12.71 5.10 -2.86
N ALA A 112 -12.49 6.28 -3.45
CA ALA A 112 -12.92 6.57 -4.82
C ALA A 112 -12.01 5.95 -5.89
N SER A 113 -10.75 5.63 -5.57
CA SER A 113 -9.76 5.05 -6.50
C SER A 113 -9.55 3.54 -6.29
N LEU A 114 -9.96 3.01 -5.14
CA LEU A 114 -9.77 1.60 -4.77
C LEU A 114 -10.90 0.69 -5.27
N ALA A 115 -10.52 -0.53 -5.65
CA ALA A 115 -11.44 -1.63 -5.91
C ALA A 115 -11.90 -2.29 -4.59
N GLU A 116 -13.03 -3.00 -4.65
CA GLU A 116 -13.67 -3.60 -3.47
C GLU A 116 -12.75 -4.50 -2.62
N PRO A 117 -11.91 -5.39 -3.21
CA PRO A 117 -10.97 -6.20 -2.43
C PRO A 117 -9.92 -5.38 -1.65
N GLN A 118 -9.60 -4.18 -2.13
CA GLN A 118 -8.58 -3.30 -1.56
C GLN A 118 -9.11 -2.51 -0.34
N LEU A 119 -10.43 -2.48 -0.12
CA LEU A 119 -11.05 -1.65 0.93
C LEU A 119 -10.77 -2.15 2.35
N VAL A 120 -10.66 -3.47 2.55
CA VAL A 120 -10.32 -4.07 3.85
C VAL A 120 -8.89 -3.74 4.26
N PRO A 121 -7.84 -4.03 3.46
CA PRO A 121 -6.48 -3.65 3.81
C PRO A 121 -6.32 -2.13 3.91
N TRP A 122 -7.04 -1.33 3.12
CA TRP A 122 -7.10 0.12 3.28
C TRP A 122 -7.61 0.55 4.67
N ALA A 123 -8.70 -0.03 5.14
CA ALA A 123 -9.25 0.29 6.47
C ALA A 123 -8.23 0.00 7.58
N SER A 124 -7.55 -1.15 7.50
CA SER A 124 -6.49 -1.52 8.44
C SER A 124 -5.29 -0.55 8.36
N TYR A 125 -4.86 -0.18 7.16
CA TYR A 125 -3.81 0.82 6.95
C TYR A 125 -4.19 2.16 7.61
N LEU A 126 -5.41 2.64 7.37
CA LEU A 126 -5.86 3.94 7.87
C LEU A 126 -5.97 3.97 9.41
N GLU A 127 -6.44 2.89 10.03
CA GLU A 127 -6.43 2.79 11.50
C GLU A 127 -5.01 2.73 12.05
N GLY A 128 -4.13 1.92 11.44
CA GLY A 128 -2.72 1.87 11.82
C GLY A 128 -2.03 3.24 11.71
N LEU A 129 -2.32 3.99 10.64
CA LEU A 129 -1.77 5.34 10.44
C LEU A 129 -2.19 6.29 11.57
N LYS A 130 -3.46 6.24 12.01
CA LYS A 130 -3.95 7.08 13.11
C LYS A 130 -3.23 6.75 14.41
N VAL A 131 -3.00 5.47 14.70
CA VAL A 131 -2.27 5.01 15.88
C VAL A 131 -0.81 5.46 15.82
N ALA A 132 -0.13 5.24 14.69
CA ALA A 132 1.27 5.61 14.50
C ALA A 132 1.50 7.13 14.69
N ILE A 133 0.61 7.96 14.14
CA ILE A 133 0.68 9.42 14.31
C ILE A 133 0.34 9.85 15.75
N ALA A 134 -0.60 9.18 16.41
CA ALA A 134 -0.93 9.49 17.79
C ALA A 134 0.24 9.18 18.74
N GLU A 135 0.96 8.08 18.50
CA GLU A 135 2.13 7.70 19.28
C GLU A 135 3.34 8.60 19.03
N SER A 136 3.56 9.06 17.80
CA SER A 136 4.67 9.99 17.50
C SER A 136 4.44 11.42 17.99
N ALA A 137 3.21 11.73 18.42
CA ALA A 137 2.85 13.02 19.01
C ALA A 137 2.96 13.03 20.55
N MET A 138 3.24 11.88 21.18
CA MET A 138 3.51 11.73 22.62
C MET A 138 5.02 11.74 22.87
#